data_AF-A0A1Q7QFG0-F1
#
_entry.id   AF-A0A1Q7QFG0-F1
#
_cell.length_a   1.000
_cell.length_b   1.000
_cell.length_c   1.000
_cell.angle_alpha   90.00
_cell.angle_beta   90.00
_cell.angle_gamma   90.00
#
_symmetry.space_group_name_H-M   'P 1'
#
loop_
_entity.id
_entity.type
_entity.pdbx_description
1 polymer ?
#
loop_
_entity_poly.entity_id
_entity_poly.type
_entity_poly.pdbx_seq_one_letter_code
_entity_poly.pdbx_strand_id
1 'polypeptide(L)'
;MCAVPGLLIVASTGATDPTRASIPFHIAANGARPAGVEVAIALAGDATELLKPDIIANVYGQGVPPLRDLLDKCLEQNVPLYV
;
A
#
# COMPACT_ATOMS: atom_id res chain seq x y z
N MET A 1 -14.39 -10.88 -23.90
CA MET A 1 -13.26 -10.23 -23.20
C MET A 1 -12.86 -11.14 -22.05
N CYS A 2 -11.62 -11.62 -22.00
CA CYS A 2 -11.13 -12.29 -20.79
C CYS A 2 -11.02 -11.23 -19.68
N ALA A 3 -11.47 -11.52 -18.47
CA ALA A 3 -11.27 -10.63 -17.34
C ALA A 3 -9.76 -10.38 -17.18
N VAL A 4 -9.36 -9.11 -17.18
CA VAL A 4 -7.99 -8.75 -16.82
C VAL A 4 -7.78 -9.24 -15.38
N PRO A 5 -6.75 -10.04 -15.08
CA PRO A 5 -6.52 -10.51 -13.72
C PRO A 5 -6.27 -9.31 -12.80
N GLY A 6 -6.99 -9.25 -11.68
CA GLY A 6 -6.76 -8.27 -10.63
C GLY A 6 -5.58 -8.65 -9.74
N LEU A 7 -4.88 -7.66 -9.20
CA LEU A 7 -3.80 -7.83 -8.25
C LEU A 7 -4.30 -7.59 -6.81
N LEU A 8 -4.28 -8.62 -5.97
CA LEU A 8 -4.44 -8.46 -4.53
C LEU A 8 -3.07 -8.51 -3.86
N ILE A 9 -2.67 -7.40 -3.25
CA ILE A 9 -1.40 -7.32 -2.51
C ILE A 9 -1.70 -7.55 -1.03
N VAL A 10 -1.13 -8.60 -0.45
CA VAL A 10 -1.27 -8.89 0.98
C VAL A 10 -0.04 -8.39 1.72
N ALA A 11 -0.24 -7.58 2.76
CA ALA A 11 0.81 -7.00 3.58
C ALA A 11 0.63 -7.40 5.04
N SER A 12 1.71 -7.85 5.68
CA SER A 12 1.71 -8.21 7.10
C SER A 12 2.77 -7.51 7.94
N THR A 13 3.66 -6.76 7.31
CA THR A 13 4.79 -6.09 7.97
C THR A 13 4.38 -4.68 8.41
N GLY A 14 4.57 -4.38 9.69
CA GLY A 14 4.34 -3.06 10.27
C GLY A 14 5.59 -2.17 10.28
N ALA A 15 5.54 -1.09 11.06
CA ALA A 15 6.54 -0.02 11.07
C ALA A 15 7.96 -0.45 11.51
N THR A 16 8.12 -1.64 12.09
CA THR A 16 9.42 -2.19 12.51
C THR A 16 10.36 -2.48 11.33
N ASP A 17 9.81 -2.68 10.13
CA ASP A 17 10.55 -2.69 8.86
C ASP A 17 9.86 -1.72 7.88
N PRO A 18 10.25 -0.42 7.93
CA PRO A 18 9.53 0.63 7.23
C PRO A 18 9.62 0.50 5.71
N THR A 19 10.71 -0.06 5.19
CA THR A 19 10.87 -0.29 3.75
C THR A 19 9.88 -1.35 3.29
N ARG A 20 9.84 -2.52 3.95
CA ARG A 20 8.94 -3.60 3.56
C ARG A 20 7.46 -3.24 3.79
N ALA A 21 7.15 -2.50 4.85
CA ALA A 21 5.82 -1.97 5.11
C ALA A 21 5.31 -1.03 3.99
N SER A 22 6.22 -0.31 3.33
CA SER A 22 5.88 0.68 2.31
C SER A 22 5.73 0.10 0.89
N ILE A 23 6.39 -1.03 0.61
CA ILE A 23 6.39 -1.65 -0.73
C ILE A 23 4.97 -1.95 -1.26
N PRO A 24 4.02 -2.52 -0.48
CA PRO A 24 2.66 -2.78 -0.95
C PRO A 24 1.95 -1.54 -1.51
N PHE A 25 2.04 -0.43 -0.79
CA PHE A 25 1.44 0.85 -1.21
C PHE A 25 2.16 1.44 -2.41
N HIS A 26 3.50 1.31 -2.46
CA HIS A 26 4.28 1.75 -3.61
C HIS A 26 3.91 0.97 -4.89
N ILE A 27 3.78 -0.35 -4.80
CA ILE A 27 3.36 -1.19 -5.93
C ILE A 27 1.96 -0.77 -6.39
N ALA A 28 1.00 -0.59 -5.48
CA ALA A 28 -0.34 -0.20 -5.85
C ALA A 28 -0.37 1.19 -6.52
N ALA A 29 0.19 2.21 -5.86
CA ALA A 29 0.04 3.61 -6.25
C ALA A 29 0.91 4.03 -7.45
N ASN A 30 2.12 3.46 -7.57
CA ASN A 30 3.11 3.85 -8.56
C ASN A 30 3.36 2.79 -9.64
N GLY A 31 3.00 1.52 -9.38
CA GLY A 31 3.13 0.44 -10.35
C GLY A 31 1.80 0.10 -11.02
N ALA A 32 0.92 -0.56 -10.26
CA ALA A 32 -0.30 -1.18 -10.76
C ALA A 32 -1.30 -0.16 -11.31
N ARG A 33 -1.65 0.89 -10.54
CA ARG A 33 -2.62 1.90 -11.00
C ARG A 33 -2.17 2.63 -12.27
N PRO A 34 -0.93 3.17 -12.38
CA PRO A 34 -0.46 3.77 -13.62
C PRO A 34 -0.39 2.80 -14.82
N ALA A 35 -0.22 1.50 -14.56
CA ALA A 35 -0.24 0.46 -15.59
C ALA A 35 -1.65 0.02 -16.02
N GLY A 36 -2.71 0.60 -15.45
CA GLY A 36 -4.10 0.22 -15.75
C GLY A 36 -4.51 -1.13 -15.16
N VAL A 37 -3.80 -1.61 -14.14
CA VAL A 37 -4.10 -2.86 -13.44
C VAL A 37 -5.11 -2.59 -12.32
N GLU A 38 -6.18 -3.40 -12.28
CA GLU A 38 -7.09 -3.45 -11.13
C GLU A 38 -6.33 -4.01 -9.91
N VAL A 39 -6.28 -3.24 -8.83
CA VAL A 39 -5.45 -3.56 -7.66
C VAL A 39 -6.14 -3.20 -6.36
N ALA A 40 -5.94 -4.04 -5.33
CA ALA A 40 -6.32 -3.77 -3.95
C ALA A 40 -5.22 -4.23 -2.99
N ILE A 41 -5.27 -3.70 -1.76
CA ILE A 41 -4.34 -4.07 -0.69
C ILE A 41 -5.15 -4.70 0.46
N ALA A 42 -4.72 -5.87 0.94
CA ALA A 42 -5.20 -6.46 2.18
C ALA A 42 -4.10 -6.38 3.24
N LEU A 43 -4.39 -5.73 4.35
CA LEU A 43 -3.52 -5.60 5.51
C LEU A 43 -3.88 -6.70 6.51
N ALA A 44 -2.87 -7.29 7.13
CA ALA A 44 -3.03 -8.28 8.19
C ALA A 44 -1.92 -8.10 9.25
N GLY A 45 -2.14 -8.60 10.46
CA GLY A 45 -1.15 -8.51 11.54
C GLY A 45 -0.65 -7.08 11.77
N ASP A 46 0.66 -6.90 11.90
CA ASP A 46 1.28 -5.61 12.21
C ASP A 46 1.06 -4.54 11.13
N ALA A 47 0.74 -4.93 9.88
CA ALA A 47 0.44 -3.97 8.82
C ALA A 47 -0.88 -3.22 9.08
N THR A 48 -1.81 -3.78 9.86
CA THR A 48 -3.07 -3.11 10.19
C THR A 48 -2.85 -1.86 11.05
N GLU A 49 -1.80 -1.87 11.88
CA GLU A 49 -1.40 -0.74 12.72
C GLU A 49 -0.90 0.46 11.90
N LEU A 50 -0.44 0.23 10.66
CA LEU A 50 0.02 1.30 9.76
C LEU A 50 -1.08 2.28 9.38
N LEU A 51 -2.37 1.97 9.61
CA LEU A 51 -3.45 2.92 9.34
C LEU A 51 -3.66 3.94 10.47
N LYS A 52 -2.98 3.78 11.61
CA LYS A 52 -3.05 4.74 12.72
C LYS A 52 -2.31 6.03 12.33
N PRO A 53 -2.93 7.23 12.47
CA PRO A 53 -2.35 8.48 12.01
C PRO A 53 -0.96 8.80 12.56
N ASP A 54 -0.72 8.47 13.83
CA ASP A 54 0.55 8.67 14.53
C ASP A 54 1.64 7.69 14.06
N ILE A 55 1.27 6.46 13.68
CA ILE A 55 2.20 5.49 13.14
C ILE A 55 2.58 5.86 11.71
N ILE A 56 1.58 6.03 10.83
CA ILE A 56 1.83 6.23 9.40
C ILE A 56 2.65 7.48 9.09
N ALA A 57 2.47 8.54 9.89
CA ALA A 57 3.20 9.78 9.76
C ALA A 57 4.72 9.62 9.98
N ASN A 58 5.15 8.50 10.59
CA ASN A 58 6.54 8.24 10.97
C ASN A 58 7.17 7.06 10.21
N VAL A 59 6.54 6.54 9.16
CA VAL A 59 7.10 5.42 8.36
C VAL A 59 7.79 5.92 7.09
N TYR A 60 9.11 5.79 7.07
CA TYR A 60 9.98 6.21 5.97
C TYR A 60 10.79 5.02 5.44
N GLY A 61 10.32 4.43 4.33
CA GLY A 61 11.01 3.34 3.66
C GLY A 61 12.18 3.83 2.79
N GLN A 62 13.19 2.99 2.60
CA GLN A 62 14.33 3.31 1.74
C GLN A 62 13.98 3.11 0.26
N GLY A 63 14.30 4.11 -0.57
CA GLY A 63 14.06 4.04 -2.02
C GLY A 63 12.59 4.16 -2.45
N VAL A 64 11.69 4.51 -1.52
CA VAL A 64 10.26 4.75 -1.78
C VAL A 64 9.83 6.06 -1.10
N PRO A 65 8.75 6.70 -1.56
CA PRO A 65 8.17 7.85 -0.85
C PRO A 65 7.72 7.50 0.58
N PRO A 66 7.54 8.51 1.46
CA PRO A 66 6.92 8.32 2.77
C PRO A 66 5.61 7.54 2.67
N LEU A 67 5.35 6.67 3.65
CA LEU A 67 4.16 5.82 3.61
C LEU A 67 2.86 6.63 3.59
N ARG A 68 2.83 7.77 4.29
CA ARG A 68 1.69 8.68 4.27
C ARG A 68 1.33 9.12 2.85
N ASP A 69 2.33 9.57 2.09
CA ASP A 69 2.15 10.04 0.71
C ASP A 69 1.68 8.90 -0.21
N LEU A 70 2.20 7.68 0.00
CA LEU A 70 1.78 6.49 -0.73
C LEU A 70 0.32 6.11 -0.43
N LEU A 71 -0.10 6.19 0.84
CA LEU A 71 -1.50 5.96 1.21
C LEU A 71 -2.41 7.03 0.62
N ASP A 72 -2.06 8.31 0.75
CA ASP A 72 -2.85 9.41 0.19
C ASP A 72 -3.05 9.23 -1.32
N LYS A 73 -2.00 8.84 -2.05
CA LYS A 73 -2.09 8.51 -3.47
C LYS A 73 -2.95 7.27 -3.77
N CYS A 74 -2.90 6.23 -2.93
CA CYS A 74 -3.79 5.08 -3.04
C CYS A 74 -5.27 5.51 -2.91
N LEU A 75 -5.58 6.37 -1.95
CA LEU A 75 -6.93 6.87 -1.71
C LEU A 75 -7.43 7.74 -2.88
N GLU A 76 -6.60 8.66 -3.37
CA GLU A 76 -6.91 9.48 -4.57
C GLU A 76 -7.20 8.62 -5.80
N GLN A 77 -6.50 7.49 -5.94
CA GLN A 77 -6.67 6.55 -7.05
C GLN A 77 -7.80 5.53 -6.84
N ASN A 78 -8.50 5.58 -5.70
CA ASN A 78 -9.53 4.65 -5.26
C ASN A 78 -9.04 3.18 -5.17
N VAL A 79 -7.80 2.97 -4.70
CA VAL A 79 -7.29 1.62 -4.39
C VAL A 79 -8.02 1.10 -3.14
N PRO A 80 -8.76 -0.02 -3.21
CA PRO A 80 -9.41 -0.60 -2.04
C PRO A 80 -8.39 -1.11 -1.03
N LEU A 81 -8.65 -0.82 0.25
CA LEU A 81 -7.89 -1.30 1.40
C LEU A 81 -8.80 -2.20 2.24
N TYR A 82 -8.34 -3.41 2.51
CA TYR A 82 -8.97 -4.37 3.42
C TYR A 82 -8.08 -4.54 4.66
N VAL A 83 -8.69 -4.73 5.82
CA VAL A 83 -8.03 -4.86 7.13
C VAL A 83 -8.63 -6.05 7.86
#